data_AF-A0A553RGA3-F1
#
_entry.id   AF-A0A553RGA3-F1
#
_cell.length_a   1.000
_cell.length_b   1.000
_cell.length_c   1.000
_cell.angle_alpha   90.00
_cell.angle_beta   90.00
_cell.angle_gamma   90.00
#
_symmetry.space_group_name_H-M   'P 1'
#
loop_
_entity.id
_entity.type
_entity.pdbx_description
1 polymer ?
#
loop_
_entity_poly.entity_id
_entity_poly.type
_entity_poly.pdbx_seq_one_letter_code
_entity_poly.pdbx_strand_id
1 'polypeptide(L)'
;MAREGLCLRSCYIALAAASGRSFDFTSHKISSELSPEMSLIKTNRRDTLSNGFYQAGGTHERTRSRLAGHRTGLYADTYRREENVLLLSVLALILTIIFILKLHCSDKVSDSCRNRCMSKSRDRSMACHCDPLCVNEGTCCLDYEEVCTKPTQSWSCSKLRCGEERLPDSLCFCSADCEKTGDCCTNYRKMCHGEKSWVDEDCEDLRTAQCPAGFSRTPLLLVSLDGFRAGYMRAYSGLLPVISKFNKCGASAQYMRPVYPTKTFPNHYTIVTGLYPESHGIVDNKMYDALRNASFSLRAEEKFNPLWYQGEPVWVTAMKNKLKTATFFWPGSDVKVSGHYPDYWMKYDRNVAFEKRISKVLQWLLLPEGERPDFYTLYFEEPDASGHKYGPMSDEVSFLETICPCCLKAPVRG
;
A
#
# COMPACT_ATOMS: atom_id res chain seq x y z
N MET A 1 19.19 8.28 -21.79
CA MET A 1 18.24 7.15 -21.90
C MET A 1 17.01 7.62 -21.14
N ALA A 2 15.92 7.95 -21.84
CA ALA A 2 14.74 8.61 -21.24
C ALA A 2 13.46 8.15 -21.96
N ARG A 3 13.41 6.84 -22.28
CA ARG A 3 12.35 6.24 -23.10
C ARG A 3 11.85 4.91 -22.57
N GLU A 4 12.41 4.34 -21.49
CA GLU A 4 12.18 2.94 -21.10
C GLU A 4 10.94 2.71 -20.20
N GLY A 5 10.38 3.74 -19.58
CA GLY A 5 9.28 3.61 -18.59
C GLY A 5 7.86 3.38 -19.12
N LEU A 6 7.65 2.98 -20.40
CA LEU A 6 6.30 2.89 -21.00
C LEU A 6 5.60 1.52 -20.88
N CYS A 7 6.29 0.39 -21.13
CA CYS A 7 5.60 -0.90 -21.34
C CYS A 7 4.85 -1.41 -20.10
N LEU A 8 5.28 -1.01 -18.90
CA LEU A 8 4.58 -1.30 -17.65
C LEU A 8 3.15 -0.74 -17.59
N ARG A 9 2.78 0.24 -18.44
CA ARG A 9 1.39 0.67 -18.62
C ARG A 9 0.57 -0.33 -19.41
N SER A 10 1.18 -0.98 -20.40
CA SER A 10 0.55 -1.97 -21.26
C SER A 10 0.62 -3.38 -20.69
N CYS A 11 1.53 -3.67 -19.74
CA CYS A 11 1.59 -4.94 -19.03
C CYS A 11 0.21 -5.38 -18.57
N TYR A 12 -0.24 -6.56 -19.01
CA TYR A 12 -1.47 -7.13 -18.51
C TYR A 12 -1.25 -7.55 -17.06
N ILE A 13 -1.83 -6.79 -16.12
CA ILE A 13 -1.81 -7.11 -14.70
C ILE A 13 -3.06 -7.94 -14.38
N ALA A 14 -2.88 -9.25 -14.25
CA ALA A 14 -3.93 -10.16 -13.84
C ALA A 14 -3.91 -10.29 -12.31
N LEU A 15 -4.92 -9.76 -11.63
CA LEU A 15 -5.10 -9.93 -10.18
C LEU A 15 -5.86 -11.22 -9.88
N ALA A 16 -5.15 -12.20 -9.34
CA ALA A 16 -5.69 -13.46 -8.86
C ALA A 16 -5.87 -13.46 -7.34
N ALA A 17 -6.82 -14.25 -6.86
CA ALA A 17 -7.03 -14.49 -5.42
C ALA A 17 -7.59 -15.90 -5.19
N ALA A 18 -6.93 -16.69 -4.36
CA ALA A 18 -7.47 -17.94 -3.84
C ALA A 18 -8.20 -17.66 -2.51
N SER A 19 -9.52 -17.80 -2.46
CA SER A 19 -10.26 -17.48 -1.24
C SER A 19 -10.31 -18.65 -0.26
N GLY A 20 -9.60 -18.57 0.87
CA GLY A 20 -9.61 -19.58 1.93
C GLY A 20 -10.95 -19.71 2.68
N ARG A 21 -11.96 -20.37 2.10
CA ARG A 21 -13.14 -20.81 2.88
C ARG A 21 -12.79 -22.07 3.67
N SER A 22 -12.18 -21.89 4.83
CA SER A 22 -11.88 -22.94 5.79
C SER A 22 -12.59 -22.70 7.13
N PHE A 23 -13.88 -22.33 7.08
CA PHE A 23 -14.72 -22.20 8.28
C PHE A 23 -15.14 -23.59 8.77
N ASP A 24 -14.61 -23.96 9.92
CA ASP A 24 -14.95 -25.22 10.60
C ASP A 24 -16.35 -25.11 11.20
N PHE A 25 -17.27 -25.97 10.76
CA PHE A 25 -18.68 -25.93 11.16
C PHE A 25 -18.92 -26.80 12.42
N THR A 26 -18.22 -26.47 13.51
CA THR A 26 -18.34 -27.15 14.81
C THR A 26 -19.69 -26.85 15.49
N SER A 27 -20.73 -27.55 15.02
CA SER A 27 -22.01 -27.82 15.67
C SER A 27 -22.61 -26.69 16.53
N HIS A 28 -23.34 -25.77 15.91
CA HIS A 28 -24.51 -25.15 16.54
C HIS A 28 -25.79 -25.52 15.77
N LYS A 29 -26.90 -25.62 16.50
CA LYS A 29 -28.10 -26.36 16.07
C LYS A 29 -28.68 -25.84 14.76
N ILE A 30 -28.95 -26.75 13.83
CA ILE A 30 -29.91 -26.53 12.77
C ILE A 30 -31.30 -26.54 13.41
N SER A 31 -31.91 -25.36 13.57
CA SER A 31 -33.36 -25.21 13.70
C SER A 31 -33.90 -24.82 12.32
N SER A 32 -34.65 -25.74 11.71
CA SER A 32 -35.34 -25.51 10.44
C SER A 32 -36.52 -24.56 10.61
N GLU A 33 -36.69 -23.61 9.69
CA GLU A 33 -38.02 -23.21 9.19
C GLU A 33 -37.92 -22.48 7.84
N LEU A 34 -39.05 -22.28 7.17
CA LEU A 34 -39.14 -21.98 5.74
C LEU A 34 -39.25 -20.48 5.41
N SER A 35 -39.06 -20.18 4.13
CA SER A 35 -39.31 -18.90 3.45
C SER A 35 -40.78 -18.78 2.96
N PRO A 36 -41.22 -17.69 2.27
CA PRO A 36 -40.73 -16.31 2.17
C PRO A 36 -41.83 -15.24 2.45
N GLU A 37 -41.57 -13.97 2.11
CA GLU A 37 -42.54 -12.84 2.02
C GLU A 37 -43.09 -12.35 3.40
N MET A 38 -43.73 -11.19 3.58
CA MET A 38 -44.49 -10.33 2.66
C MET A 38 -44.66 -8.87 3.19
N SER A 39 -45.02 -7.94 2.29
CA SER A 39 -45.82 -6.70 2.46
C SER A 39 -45.70 -5.74 3.66
N LEU A 40 -45.72 -4.44 3.33
CA LEU A 40 -46.23 -3.34 4.16
C LEU A 40 -47.60 -3.64 4.83
N ILE A 41 -47.84 -3.09 6.03
CA ILE A 41 -48.96 -2.14 6.33
C ILE A 41 -48.87 -1.58 7.79
N LYS A 42 -49.56 -0.45 8.04
CA LYS A 42 -49.56 0.33 9.29
C LYS A 42 -50.51 -0.24 10.35
N THR A 43 -50.20 -0.02 11.64
CA THR A 43 -51.23 0.19 12.68
C THR A 43 -50.76 1.09 13.83
N ASN A 44 -51.73 1.76 14.48
CA ASN A 44 -51.59 2.46 15.77
C ASN A 44 -51.56 1.44 16.95
N ARG A 45 -51.40 1.76 18.26
CA ARG A 45 -51.79 2.96 19.04
C ARG A 45 -51.25 2.85 20.50
N ARG A 46 -50.78 3.97 21.11
CA ARG A 46 -50.71 4.23 22.59
C ARG A 46 -49.89 3.26 23.47
N ASP A 47 -49.45 3.54 24.71
CA ASP A 47 -49.13 4.73 25.55
C ASP A 47 -48.18 4.16 26.67
N THR A 48 -47.54 4.85 27.64
CA THR A 48 -47.61 6.21 28.22
C THR A 48 -46.27 6.50 28.95
N LEU A 49 -46.01 7.77 29.36
CA LEU A 49 -45.06 8.19 30.42
C LEU A 49 -43.54 8.01 30.13
N SER A 50 -42.61 8.88 30.58
CA SER A 50 -42.70 10.15 31.32
C SER A 50 -41.48 11.06 31.03
N ASN A 51 -41.62 12.38 31.23
CA ASN A 51 -40.59 13.44 31.35
C ASN A 51 -39.44 13.50 30.29
N GLY A 52 -39.17 14.60 29.56
CA GLY A 52 -39.85 15.90 29.45
C GLY A 52 -38.98 17.09 29.87
N PHE A 53 -38.74 18.05 28.95
CA PHE A 53 -38.55 19.48 29.24
C PHE A 53 -38.88 20.32 27.99
N TYR A 54 -39.44 21.52 28.20
CA TYR A 54 -39.97 22.38 27.13
C TYR A 54 -38.97 23.48 26.71
N GLN A 55 -39.03 23.86 25.42
CA GLN A 55 -38.89 25.25 25.01
C GLN A 55 -40.25 25.76 24.53
N ALA A 56 -40.63 26.97 24.95
CA ALA A 56 -41.71 27.75 24.33
C ALA A 56 -41.46 29.24 24.59
N GLY A 57 -41.51 30.05 23.52
CA GLY A 57 -41.57 31.50 23.64
C GLY A 57 -43.02 31.98 23.74
N GLY A 58 -43.25 33.11 24.40
CA GLY A 58 -44.55 33.77 24.50
C GLY A 58 -44.41 35.29 24.37
N THR A 59 -45.41 35.94 23.78
CA THR A 59 -45.42 37.39 23.49
C THR A 59 -46.45 38.14 24.35
N HIS A 60 -46.46 39.46 24.17
CA HIS A 60 -47.49 40.45 24.60
C HIS A 60 -47.41 41.15 25.98
N GLU A 61 -47.10 42.46 25.87
CA GLU A 61 -47.85 43.61 26.41
C GLU A 61 -47.63 44.17 27.84
N ARG A 62 -47.43 45.52 27.85
CA ARG A 62 -47.59 46.51 28.95
C ARG A 62 -46.55 46.41 30.11
N THR A 63 -46.17 47.49 30.81
CA THR A 63 -46.72 48.86 30.86
C THR A 63 -45.64 49.95 31.10
N ARG A 64 -45.69 51.03 30.30
CA ARG A 64 -45.42 52.45 30.63
C ARG A 64 -44.49 52.82 31.83
N SER A 65 -43.34 53.42 31.51
CA SER A 65 -42.87 54.64 32.21
C SER A 65 -41.97 55.50 31.30
N ARG A 66 -42.12 56.83 31.38
CA ARG A 66 -41.20 57.82 30.79
C ARG A 66 -40.39 58.42 31.94
N LEU A 67 -39.09 58.59 31.77
CA LEU A 67 -38.32 59.66 32.39
C LEU A 67 -37.25 60.13 31.40
N ALA A 68 -37.07 61.43 31.28
CA ALA A 68 -36.06 62.05 30.42
C ALA A 68 -34.93 62.62 31.29
N GLY A 69 -33.69 62.47 30.84
CA GLY A 69 -32.50 62.97 31.53
C GLY A 69 -31.40 63.31 30.52
N HIS A 70 -30.96 64.57 30.54
CA HIS A 70 -29.90 65.08 29.66
C HIS A 70 -28.54 65.05 30.38
N ARG A 71 -27.44 64.98 29.61
CA ARG A 71 -26.02 64.92 30.04
C ARG A 71 -25.69 63.55 30.70
N THR A 72 -24.50 62.97 30.51
CA THR A 72 -23.16 63.59 30.33
C THR A 72 -22.33 62.97 29.19
N GLY A 73 -22.32 63.62 28.03
CA GLY A 73 -21.32 63.34 26.99
C GLY A 73 -19.99 64.02 27.29
N LEU A 74 -19.11 63.37 28.06
CA LEU A 74 -17.73 63.85 28.33
C LEU A 74 -16.76 62.79 28.91
N TYR A 75 -17.19 61.55 29.11
CA TYR A 75 -16.38 60.50 29.79
C TYR A 75 -16.00 59.30 28.88
N ALA A 76 -16.43 59.29 27.62
CA ALA A 76 -16.26 58.14 26.72
C ALA A 76 -14.98 58.16 25.86
N ASP A 77 -14.49 59.36 25.50
CA ASP A 77 -13.35 59.50 24.58
C ASP A 77 -11.99 59.26 25.25
N THR A 78 -11.87 59.45 26.57
CA THR A 78 -10.64 59.12 27.32
C THR A 78 -10.40 57.61 27.35
N TYR A 79 -11.42 56.83 27.72
CA TYR A 79 -11.29 55.37 27.85
C TYR A 79 -10.90 54.70 26.53
N ARG A 80 -11.60 55.07 25.44
CA ARG A 80 -11.30 54.59 24.08
C ARG A 80 -9.90 54.98 23.61
N ARG A 81 -9.29 56.05 24.14
CA ARG A 81 -7.93 56.45 23.77
C ARG A 81 -6.87 55.59 24.45
N GLU A 82 -7.09 55.17 25.69
CA GLU A 82 -6.15 54.31 26.41
C GLU A 82 -6.18 52.85 25.94
N GLU A 83 -7.36 52.28 25.65
CA GLU A 83 -7.48 50.92 25.07
C GLU A 83 -6.69 50.78 23.75
N ASN A 84 -6.75 51.79 22.87
CA ASN A 84 -6.00 51.79 21.61
C ASN A 84 -4.48 51.90 21.83
N VAL A 85 -4.03 52.68 22.83
CA VAL A 85 -2.60 52.75 23.18
C VAL A 85 -2.11 51.42 23.77
N LEU A 86 -2.92 50.75 24.58
CA LEU A 86 -2.60 49.43 25.13
C LEU A 86 -2.54 48.35 24.03
N LEU A 87 -3.48 48.37 23.09
CA LEU A 87 -3.51 47.43 21.97
C LEU A 87 -2.29 47.62 21.04
N LEU A 88 -1.93 48.87 20.74
CA LEU A 88 -0.75 49.19 19.93
C LEU A 88 0.57 48.82 20.64
N SER A 89 0.68 49.00 21.95
CA SER A 89 1.88 48.61 22.69
C SER A 89 2.03 47.09 22.78
N VAL A 90 0.93 46.35 23.00
CA VAL A 90 0.92 44.88 22.96
C VAL A 90 1.26 44.35 21.56
N LEU A 91 0.70 44.94 20.49
CA LEU A 91 1.06 44.57 19.11
C LEU A 91 2.53 44.84 18.80
N ALA A 92 3.08 45.99 19.24
CA ALA A 92 4.50 46.28 19.09
C ALA A 92 5.39 45.27 19.84
N LEU A 93 5.00 44.88 21.05
CA LEU A 93 5.74 43.92 21.89
C LEU A 93 5.68 42.49 21.31
N ILE A 94 4.53 42.08 20.75
CA ILE A 94 4.40 40.83 19.99
C ILE A 94 5.29 40.87 18.73
N LEU A 95 5.29 41.99 17.99
CA LEU A 95 6.11 42.13 16.78
C LEU A 95 7.61 42.16 17.08
N THR A 96 8.06 42.77 18.18
CA THR A 96 9.47 42.70 18.59
C THR A 96 9.86 41.31 19.09
N ILE A 97 9.00 40.61 19.84
CA ILE A 97 9.23 39.18 20.19
C ILE A 97 9.36 38.32 18.92
N ILE A 98 8.44 38.48 17.95
CA ILE A 98 8.51 37.76 16.66
C ILE A 98 9.81 38.11 15.92
N PHE A 99 10.21 39.38 15.89
CA PHE A 99 11.45 39.81 15.21
C PHE A 99 12.71 39.27 15.91
N ILE A 100 12.75 39.27 17.24
CA ILE A 100 13.86 38.73 18.04
C ILE A 100 13.95 37.20 17.87
N LEU A 101 12.82 36.49 17.89
CA LEU A 101 12.78 35.05 17.56
C LEU A 101 13.26 34.79 16.12
N LYS A 102 12.85 35.63 15.17
CA LYS A 102 13.30 35.51 13.78
C LYS A 102 14.79 35.75 13.61
N LEU A 103 15.38 36.67 14.39
CA LEU A 103 16.83 36.89 14.43
C LEU A 103 17.58 35.70 15.04
N HIS A 104 17.10 35.14 16.15
CA HIS A 104 17.71 33.94 16.76
C HIS A 104 17.62 32.69 15.86
N CYS A 105 16.61 32.63 14.97
CA CYS A 105 16.51 31.59 13.93
C CYS A 105 17.14 32.00 12.58
N SER A 106 18.01 33.01 12.53
CA SER A 106 18.59 33.54 11.27
C SER A 106 20.12 33.48 11.19
N ASP A 107 20.79 32.81 12.13
CA ASP A 107 22.17 32.36 11.89
C ASP A 107 22.18 31.10 11.01
N LYS A 108 23.18 30.99 10.13
CA LYS A 108 23.35 29.84 9.22
C LYS A 108 24.00 28.65 9.93
N VAL A 109 23.32 28.12 10.95
CA VAL A 109 23.72 26.86 11.58
C VAL A 109 23.35 25.69 10.66
N SER A 110 24.27 24.75 10.46
CA SER A 110 24.04 23.55 9.64
C SER A 110 23.33 22.47 10.45
N ASP A 111 22.07 22.74 10.85
CA ASP A 111 21.23 21.87 11.71
C ASP A 111 20.61 20.67 10.97
N SER A 112 21.26 20.20 9.90
CA SER A 112 20.78 19.14 9.02
C SER A 112 21.87 18.11 8.74
N CYS A 113 21.50 16.83 8.71
CA CYS A 113 22.37 15.73 8.36
C CYS A 113 22.51 15.45 6.85
N ARG A 114 21.90 16.28 6.00
CA ARG A 114 22.07 16.21 4.55
C ARG A 114 23.56 16.26 4.19
N ASN A 115 24.04 15.21 3.51
CA ASN A 115 25.43 15.03 3.10
C ASN A 115 26.43 15.04 4.29
N ARG A 116 25.97 14.65 5.50
CA ARG A 116 26.78 14.57 6.74
C ARG A 116 26.62 13.23 7.48
N CYS A 117 25.74 12.34 7.03
CA CYS A 117 25.55 11.01 7.60
C CYS A 117 26.86 10.21 7.68
N MET A 118 27.08 9.52 8.80
CA MET A 118 28.27 8.68 9.03
C MET A 118 29.61 9.43 8.94
N SER A 119 29.62 10.75 9.18
CA SER A 119 30.86 11.52 9.25
C SER A 119 31.83 10.92 10.28
N LYS A 120 33.03 10.54 9.81
CA LYS A 120 34.09 9.95 10.65
C LYS A 120 34.73 10.95 11.62
N SER A 121 34.46 12.24 11.42
CA SER A 121 34.96 13.33 12.26
C SER A 121 33.80 14.18 12.77
N ARG A 122 33.63 14.23 14.09
CA ARG A 122 32.79 15.21 14.76
C ARG A 122 33.54 16.52 14.90
N ASP A 123 33.06 17.55 14.20
CA ASP A 123 33.44 18.92 14.48
C ASP A 123 32.69 19.39 15.73
N ARG A 124 33.45 19.83 16.76
CA ARG A 124 32.93 20.30 18.05
C ARG A 124 32.29 21.69 17.98
N SER A 125 32.39 22.38 16.84
CA SER A 125 31.68 23.65 16.58
C SER A 125 30.27 23.46 15.99
N MET A 126 29.91 22.24 15.60
CA MET A 126 28.57 21.92 15.10
C MET A 126 27.56 21.82 16.24
N ALA A 127 26.40 22.46 16.10
CA ALA A 127 25.31 22.38 17.08
C ALA A 127 24.67 20.98 17.18
N CYS A 128 24.79 20.14 16.14
CA CYS A 128 24.23 18.79 16.09
C CYS A 128 25.08 17.81 15.26
N HIS A 129 24.87 16.51 15.50
CA HIS A 129 25.66 15.41 14.99
C HIS A 129 24.84 14.41 14.14
N CYS A 130 25.53 13.58 13.35
CA CYS A 130 24.97 12.77 12.27
C CYS A 130 25.59 11.36 12.19
N ASP A 131 26.05 10.87 13.32
CA ASP A 131 26.71 9.58 13.51
C ASP A 131 25.94 8.73 14.55
N PRO A 132 26.08 7.40 14.56
CA PRO A 132 25.27 6.53 15.42
C PRO A 132 25.38 6.79 16.93
N LEU A 133 26.44 7.47 17.40
CA LEU A 133 26.60 7.79 18.82
C LEU A 133 25.73 8.98 19.25
N CYS A 134 25.28 9.83 18.31
CA CYS A 134 24.43 10.99 18.64
C CYS A 134 23.11 10.59 19.31
N VAL A 135 22.61 9.38 19.01
CA VAL A 135 21.35 8.84 19.54
C VAL A 135 21.44 8.61 21.06
N ASN A 136 22.59 8.12 21.53
CA ASN A 136 22.83 7.84 22.95
C ASN A 136 23.16 9.11 23.75
N GLU A 137 23.63 10.16 23.06
CA GLU A 137 24.03 11.44 23.65
C GLU A 137 22.91 12.50 23.62
N GLY A 138 21.86 12.29 22.82
CA GLY A 138 20.82 13.29 22.56
C GLY A 138 21.27 14.44 21.65
N THR A 139 22.35 14.26 20.87
CA THR A 139 23.02 15.31 20.08
C THR A 139 22.70 15.28 18.59
N CYS A 140 21.78 14.42 18.15
CA CYS A 140 21.44 14.28 16.73
C CYS A 140 20.78 15.55 16.14
N CYS A 141 21.02 15.83 14.87
CA CYS A 141 20.22 16.82 14.13
C CYS A 141 18.77 16.32 13.99
N LEU A 142 17.81 17.25 13.90
CA LEU A 142 16.36 16.93 13.88
C LEU A 142 15.93 16.06 12.68
N ASP A 143 16.72 16.03 11.61
CA ASP A 143 16.49 15.23 10.41
C ASP A 143 17.30 13.93 10.34
N TYR A 144 18.13 13.62 11.36
CA TYR A 144 19.05 12.48 11.36
C TYR A 144 18.35 11.14 11.07
N GLU A 145 17.19 10.89 11.67
CA GLU A 145 16.44 9.67 11.41
C GLU A 145 15.94 9.61 9.95
N GLU A 146 15.33 10.68 9.45
CA GLU A 146 14.76 10.72 8.10
C GLU A 146 15.83 10.69 6.99
N VAL A 147 17.00 11.26 7.24
CA VAL A 147 18.08 11.40 6.25
C VAL A 147 19.14 10.30 6.34
N CYS A 148 19.43 9.75 7.53
CA CYS A 148 20.54 8.81 7.72
C CYS A 148 20.13 7.38 8.08
N THR A 149 18.98 7.14 8.72
CA THR A 149 18.56 5.77 9.12
C THR A 149 17.40 5.23 8.28
N LYS A 150 16.39 6.06 8.00
CA LYS A 150 15.21 5.73 7.18
C LYS A 150 15.54 5.24 5.75
N PRO A 151 16.60 5.69 5.05
CA PRO A 151 16.96 5.15 3.72
C PRO A 151 17.27 3.65 3.71
N THR A 152 17.78 3.09 4.81
CA THR A 152 18.09 1.65 4.93
C THR A 152 16.87 0.79 5.31
N GLN A 153 15.73 1.44 5.56
CA GLN A 153 14.49 0.82 6.03
C GLN A 153 13.28 1.08 5.12
N SER A 154 13.30 2.14 4.30
CA SER A 154 12.13 2.62 3.54
C SER A 154 12.35 2.68 2.03
N TRP A 155 11.36 2.19 1.28
CA TRP A 155 11.33 2.19 -0.19
C TRP A 155 10.76 3.48 -0.81
N SER A 156 10.82 4.58 -0.05
CA SER A 156 10.24 5.87 -0.38
C SER A 156 11.17 7.05 -0.09
N CYS A 157 11.12 8.04 -0.96
CA CYS A 157 11.64 9.38 -0.73
C CYS A 157 10.71 10.17 0.18
N SER A 158 11.30 11.11 0.92
CA SER A 158 10.64 12.26 1.52
C SER A 158 11.21 13.55 0.93
N LYS A 159 10.66 14.71 1.32
CA LYS A 159 11.21 16.02 0.92
C LYS A 159 12.67 16.23 1.33
N LEU A 160 13.11 15.63 2.44
CA LEU A 160 14.49 15.74 2.94
C LEU A 160 15.47 14.84 2.16
N ARG A 161 14.99 13.70 1.65
CA ARG A 161 15.77 12.79 0.80
C ARG A 161 15.94 13.28 -0.66
N CYS A 162 15.17 14.26 -1.11
CA CYS A 162 15.21 14.70 -2.51
C CYS A 162 16.54 15.41 -2.87
N GLY A 163 17.35 14.74 -3.70
CA GLY A 163 18.73 15.15 -3.98
C GLY A 163 19.69 14.81 -2.84
N GLU A 164 19.49 13.67 -2.18
CA GLU A 164 20.43 13.09 -1.21
C GLU A 164 21.76 12.66 -1.87
N GLU A 165 22.80 12.57 -1.05
CA GLU A 165 24.00 11.79 -1.34
C GLU A 165 23.72 10.29 -1.14
N ARG A 166 24.37 9.43 -1.94
CA ARG A 166 24.12 7.98 -1.96
C ARG A 166 24.74 7.29 -0.74
N LEU A 167 23.91 6.93 0.24
CA LEU A 167 24.31 6.06 1.35
C LEU A 167 24.40 4.59 0.86
N PRO A 168 25.48 3.84 1.14
CA PRO A 168 25.67 2.48 0.62
C PRO A 168 24.57 1.48 0.97
N ASP A 169 24.00 1.59 2.17
CA ASP A 169 22.99 0.65 2.69
C ASP A 169 21.53 1.06 2.36
N SER A 170 21.33 2.07 1.51
CA SER A 170 20.00 2.50 1.07
C SER A 170 19.28 1.41 0.26
N LEU A 171 17.99 1.20 0.56
CA LEU A 171 17.16 0.22 -0.17
C LEU A 171 16.79 0.71 -1.59
N CYS A 172 16.71 2.02 -1.76
CA CYS A 172 16.51 2.74 -3.01
C CYS A 172 16.97 4.19 -2.83
N PHE A 173 17.19 4.90 -3.94
CA PHE A 173 17.80 6.23 -3.91
C PHE A 173 16.83 7.35 -4.29
N CYS A 174 17.15 8.56 -3.82
CA CYS A 174 16.46 9.82 -4.13
C CYS A 174 17.45 10.88 -4.66
N SER A 175 18.65 10.43 -5.05
CA SER A 175 19.73 11.23 -5.65
C SER A 175 19.38 11.69 -7.07
N ALA A 176 20.08 12.71 -7.57
CA ALA A 176 19.81 13.30 -8.88
C ALA A 176 20.17 12.41 -10.09
N ASP A 177 20.84 11.28 -9.85
CA ASP A 177 21.27 10.31 -10.86
C ASP A 177 20.42 9.02 -10.86
N CYS A 178 19.48 8.84 -9.92
CA CYS A 178 18.83 7.54 -9.69
C CYS A 178 18.05 6.99 -10.90
N GLU A 179 17.55 7.89 -11.77
CA GLU A 179 16.83 7.50 -13.00
C GLU A 179 17.77 6.95 -14.07
N LYS A 180 19.03 7.41 -14.09
CA LYS A 180 20.06 6.96 -15.03
C LYS A 180 20.64 5.59 -14.61
N THR A 181 20.61 5.29 -13.32
CA THR A 181 21.06 4.01 -12.73
C THR A 181 19.94 2.98 -12.55
N GLY A 182 18.66 3.41 -12.63
CA GLY A 182 17.50 2.53 -12.50
C GLY A 182 17.16 2.12 -11.06
N ASP A 183 17.56 2.93 -10.07
CA ASP A 183 17.49 2.58 -8.64
C ASP A 183 16.74 3.62 -7.76
N CYS A 184 15.91 4.47 -8.38
CA CYS A 184 15.05 5.39 -7.65
C CYS A 184 14.01 4.70 -6.74
N CYS A 185 13.66 5.37 -5.64
CA CYS A 185 12.52 4.96 -4.80
C CYS A 185 11.17 5.15 -5.51
N THR A 186 10.16 4.37 -5.06
CA THR A 186 8.87 4.21 -5.77
C THR A 186 8.02 5.48 -5.88
N ASN A 187 8.30 6.51 -5.10
CA ASN A 187 7.59 7.80 -5.14
C ASN A 187 8.50 8.98 -5.55
N TYR A 188 9.72 8.74 -6.04
CA TYR A 188 10.72 9.78 -6.34
C TYR A 188 10.14 10.95 -7.15
N ARG A 189 9.52 10.67 -8.29
CA ARG A 189 8.89 11.67 -9.16
C ARG A 189 7.80 12.51 -8.49
N LYS A 190 6.92 11.88 -7.71
CA LYS A 190 5.86 12.57 -6.96
C LYS A 190 6.40 13.39 -5.78
N MET A 191 7.46 12.92 -5.12
CA MET A 191 8.02 13.58 -3.94
C MET A 191 9.00 14.71 -4.28
N CYS A 192 9.83 14.51 -5.32
CA CYS A 192 10.96 15.38 -5.65
C CYS A 192 10.73 16.27 -6.87
N HIS A 193 9.92 15.84 -7.84
CA HIS A 193 9.58 16.61 -9.05
C HIS A 193 8.11 17.08 -9.07
N GLY A 194 7.31 16.69 -8.08
CA GLY A 194 5.90 17.09 -7.95
C GLY A 194 4.94 16.43 -8.95
N GLU A 195 5.38 15.36 -9.64
CA GLU A 195 4.56 14.65 -10.62
C GLU A 195 3.35 13.94 -9.96
N LYS A 196 2.29 13.70 -10.75
CA LYS A 196 1.21 12.79 -10.34
C LYS A 196 1.76 11.36 -10.24
N SER A 197 1.36 10.61 -9.21
CA SER A 197 1.54 9.15 -9.20
C SER A 197 0.42 8.49 -10.01
N TRP A 198 0.63 7.24 -10.43
CA TRP A 198 -0.30 6.51 -11.31
C TRP A 198 -1.75 6.52 -10.82
N VAL A 199 -1.99 6.51 -9.50
CA VAL A 199 -3.34 6.57 -8.93
C VAL A 199 -4.00 7.96 -9.04
N ASP A 200 -3.23 9.06 -9.16
CA ASP A 200 -3.75 10.44 -9.30
C ASP A 200 -3.96 10.87 -10.77
N GLU A 201 -3.51 10.05 -11.72
CA GLU A 201 -3.81 10.19 -13.14
C GLU A 201 -5.24 9.70 -13.46
N ASP A 202 -5.78 10.09 -14.61
CA ASP A 202 -7.06 9.58 -15.12
C ASP A 202 -6.93 8.16 -15.72
N CYS A 203 -8.02 7.62 -16.30
CA CYS A 203 -7.95 6.38 -17.08
C CYS A 203 -7.55 6.70 -18.53
N GLU A 204 -6.49 6.08 -19.03
CA GLU A 204 -6.06 6.15 -20.44
C GLU A 204 -6.64 4.95 -21.22
N ASP A 205 -7.09 5.13 -22.47
CA ASP A 205 -7.47 4.00 -23.36
C ASP A 205 -6.21 3.44 -24.04
N LEU A 206 -5.88 2.18 -23.73
CA LEU A 206 -4.63 1.52 -24.10
C LEU A 206 -4.79 0.52 -25.26
N ARG A 207 -5.74 0.75 -26.18
CA ARG A 207 -5.89 -0.02 -27.44
C ARG A 207 -4.60 -0.25 -28.21
N THR A 208 -3.71 0.74 -28.23
CA THR A 208 -2.36 0.62 -28.76
C THR A 208 -1.36 0.51 -27.61
N ALA A 209 -0.67 -0.62 -27.53
CA ALA A 209 0.35 -0.84 -26.51
C ALA A 209 1.47 0.20 -26.64
N GLN A 210 1.72 0.95 -25.57
CA GLN A 210 2.80 1.91 -25.48
C GLN A 210 3.99 1.22 -24.82
N CYS A 211 4.87 0.65 -25.64
CA CYS A 211 6.09 -0.01 -25.18
C CYS A 211 7.33 0.67 -25.77
N PRO A 212 8.47 0.67 -25.05
CA PRO A 212 9.68 1.36 -25.44
C PRO A 212 10.53 0.46 -26.34
N ALA A 213 11.68 0.97 -26.78
CA ALA A 213 12.63 0.18 -27.55
C ALA A 213 13.04 -1.10 -26.79
N GLY A 214 13.11 -2.23 -27.51
CA GLY A 214 13.48 -3.55 -26.99
C GLY A 214 12.36 -4.31 -26.25
N PHE A 215 11.14 -3.77 -26.17
CA PHE A 215 9.96 -4.57 -25.83
C PHE A 215 9.21 -4.90 -27.14
N SER A 216 9.65 -5.96 -27.81
CA SER A 216 8.99 -6.50 -29.01
C SER A 216 7.60 -7.10 -28.73
N ARG A 217 7.28 -7.35 -27.45
CA ARG A 217 5.97 -7.83 -26.97
C ARG A 217 5.61 -7.13 -25.66
N THR A 218 4.31 -7.00 -25.39
CA THR A 218 3.76 -6.59 -24.10
C THR A 218 3.87 -7.74 -23.08
N PRO A 219 4.49 -7.55 -21.90
CA PRO A 219 4.57 -8.60 -20.89
C PRO A 219 3.24 -8.88 -20.18
N LEU A 220 3.15 -10.07 -19.57
CA LEU A 220 2.05 -10.49 -18.69
C LEU A 220 2.56 -10.62 -17.25
N LEU A 221 1.98 -9.88 -16.31
CA LEU A 221 2.30 -9.94 -14.89
C LEU A 221 1.09 -10.49 -14.10
N LEU A 222 1.22 -11.72 -13.64
CA LEU A 222 0.23 -12.39 -12.80
C LEU A 222 0.52 -12.09 -11.33
N VAL A 223 -0.30 -11.25 -10.71
CA VAL A 223 -0.19 -10.86 -9.30
C VAL A 223 -1.23 -11.61 -8.48
N SER A 224 -0.84 -12.27 -7.40
CA SER A 224 -1.79 -12.88 -6.46
C SER A 224 -1.70 -12.26 -5.08
N LEU A 225 -2.88 -11.92 -4.54
CA LEU A 225 -3.10 -11.53 -3.15
C LEU A 225 -3.84 -12.70 -2.50
N ASP A 226 -3.14 -13.54 -1.72
CA ASP A 226 -3.77 -14.75 -1.17
C ASP A 226 -4.89 -14.36 -0.20
N GLY A 227 -5.95 -15.16 -0.16
CA GLY A 227 -7.11 -14.89 0.70
C GLY A 227 -7.93 -13.64 0.34
N PHE A 228 -7.60 -12.90 -0.73
CA PHE A 228 -8.29 -11.66 -1.13
C PHE A 228 -9.73 -11.93 -1.63
N ARG A 229 -10.64 -12.09 -0.67
CA ARG A 229 -12.07 -12.32 -0.87
C ARG A 229 -12.69 -11.18 -1.67
N ALA A 230 -13.44 -11.46 -2.73
CA ALA A 230 -14.19 -10.48 -3.53
C ALA A 230 -15.26 -9.64 -2.76
N GLY A 231 -15.47 -9.92 -1.47
CA GLY A 231 -16.20 -9.04 -0.56
C GLY A 231 -15.41 -7.81 -0.12
N TYR A 232 -14.07 -7.87 -0.10
CA TYR A 232 -13.20 -6.77 0.34
C TYR A 232 -13.31 -5.55 -0.60
N MET A 233 -13.48 -5.74 -1.91
CA MET A 233 -13.77 -4.62 -2.82
C MET A 233 -15.14 -3.96 -2.58
N ARG A 234 -16.09 -4.67 -1.96
CA ARG A 234 -17.39 -4.08 -1.56
C ARG A 234 -17.35 -3.40 -0.19
N ALA A 235 -16.49 -3.86 0.72
CA ALA A 235 -16.35 -3.29 2.06
C ALA A 235 -15.33 -2.13 2.11
N TYR A 236 -14.22 -2.22 1.37
CA TYR A 236 -13.01 -1.43 1.58
C TYR A 236 -12.50 -0.72 0.31
N SER A 237 -13.26 -0.64 -0.79
CA SER A 237 -12.79 -0.01 -2.04
C SER A 237 -12.34 1.45 -1.88
N GLY A 238 -12.90 2.20 -0.93
CA GLY A 238 -12.44 3.55 -0.57
C GLY A 238 -11.06 3.60 0.11
N LEU A 239 -10.63 2.50 0.74
CA LEU A 239 -9.30 2.32 1.37
C LEU A 239 -8.29 1.64 0.43
N LEU A 240 -8.73 1.23 -0.76
CA LEU A 240 -7.92 0.49 -1.75
C LEU A 240 -7.83 1.28 -3.07
N PRO A 241 -7.41 2.57 -3.07
CA PRO A 241 -7.61 3.48 -4.21
C PRO A 241 -6.98 2.96 -5.51
N VAL A 242 -5.88 2.20 -5.42
CA VAL A 242 -5.17 1.66 -6.58
C VAL A 242 -5.85 0.41 -7.15
N ILE A 243 -6.30 -0.54 -6.30
CA ILE A 243 -7.08 -1.71 -6.76
C ILE A 243 -8.44 -1.23 -7.29
N SER A 244 -9.02 -0.20 -6.68
CA SER A 244 -10.19 0.50 -7.18
C SER A 244 -9.93 1.22 -8.52
N LYS A 245 -8.72 1.76 -8.77
CA LYS A 245 -8.35 2.27 -10.10
C LYS A 245 -8.19 1.16 -11.13
N PHE A 246 -7.57 0.02 -10.80
CA PHE A 246 -7.54 -1.16 -11.68
C PHE A 246 -8.96 -1.63 -12.03
N ASN A 247 -9.86 -1.70 -11.05
CA ASN A 247 -11.27 -2.04 -11.23
C ASN A 247 -12.08 -1.00 -12.05
N LYS A 248 -11.64 0.27 -12.08
CA LYS A 248 -12.29 1.37 -12.81
C LYS A 248 -11.78 1.50 -14.26
N CYS A 249 -10.47 1.34 -14.48
CA CYS A 249 -9.83 1.60 -15.77
C CYS A 249 -9.52 0.31 -16.57
N GLY A 250 -9.52 -0.86 -15.93
CA GLY A 250 -9.25 -2.15 -16.56
C GLY A 250 -10.51 -3.02 -16.72
N ALA A 251 -10.30 -4.27 -17.13
CA ALA A 251 -11.35 -5.28 -17.14
C ALA A 251 -11.47 -5.95 -15.76
N SER A 252 -12.69 -6.11 -15.24
CA SER A 252 -12.95 -6.71 -13.92
C SER A 252 -14.20 -7.58 -13.89
N ALA A 253 -14.32 -8.39 -12.85
CA ALA A 253 -15.49 -9.21 -12.56
C ALA A 253 -15.87 -9.08 -11.07
N GLN A 254 -17.16 -9.24 -10.75
CA GLN A 254 -17.65 -9.12 -9.36
C GLN A 254 -17.04 -10.16 -8.41
N TYR A 255 -16.59 -11.29 -8.95
CA TYR A 255 -15.80 -12.33 -8.28
C TYR A 255 -15.20 -13.27 -9.34
N MET A 256 -14.09 -13.92 -9.00
CA MET A 256 -13.61 -15.12 -9.69
C MET A 256 -14.06 -16.35 -8.89
N ARG A 257 -14.46 -17.44 -9.55
CA ARG A 257 -14.87 -18.69 -8.88
C ARG A 257 -13.64 -19.58 -8.66
N PRO A 258 -13.24 -19.87 -7.40
CA PRO A 258 -12.15 -20.82 -7.12
C PRO A 258 -12.56 -22.26 -7.46
N VAL A 259 -11.56 -23.13 -7.60
CA VAL A 259 -11.76 -24.59 -7.59
C VAL A 259 -11.89 -25.12 -6.17
N TYR A 260 -12.49 -26.30 -6.04
CA TYR A 260 -12.57 -27.04 -4.77
C TYR A 260 -11.37 -28.00 -4.62
N PRO A 261 -10.76 -28.11 -3.42
CA PRO A 261 -11.01 -27.31 -2.23
C PRO A 261 -10.47 -25.88 -2.39
N THR A 262 -11.13 -24.91 -1.75
CA THR A 262 -10.75 -23.49 -1.86
C THR A 262 -9.56 -23.19 -0.95
N LYS A 263 -8.38 -23.63 -1.39
CA LYS A 263 -7.08 -23.62 -0.70
C LYS A 263 -5.99 -23.07 -1.62
N THR A 264 -4.94 -22.47 -1.04
CA THR A 264 -3.83 -21.81 -1.75
C THR A 264 -3.24 -22.63 -2.88
N PHE A 265 -2.62 -23.79 -2.58
CA PHE A 265 -1.84 -24.53 -3.58
C PHE A 265 -2.70 -25.07 -4.73
N PRO A 266 -3.87 -25.72 -4.50
CA PRO A 266 -4.74 -26.16 -5.57
C PRO A 266 -5.17 -25.02 -6.49
N ASN A 267 -5.60 -23.88 -5.95
CA ASN A 267 -6.11 -22.77 -6.77
C ASN A 267 -5.00 -22.06 -7.55
N HIS A 268 -3.85 -21.79 -6.93
CA HIS A 268 -2.73 -21.17 -7.64
C HIS A 268 -2.17 -22.07 -8.73
N TYR A 269 -2.13 -23.39 -8.52
CA TYR A 269 -1.64 -24.33 -9.53
C TYR A 269 -2.68 -24.56 -10.65
N THR A 270 -3.98 -24.55 -10.34
CA THR A 270 -5.07 -24.45 -11.33
C THR A 270 -4.90 -23.21 -12.21
N ILE A 271 -4.68 -22.03 -11.63
CA ILE A 271 -4.59 -20.75 -12.38
C ILE A 271 -3.49 -20.79 -13.46
N VAL A 272 -2.37 -21.48 -13.20
CA VAL A 272 -1.24 -21.56 -14.15
C VAL A 272 -1.25 -22.81 -15.03
N THR A 273 -2.12 -23.79 -14.80
CA THR A 273 -2.24 -25.01 -15.63
C THR A 273 -3.54 -25.09 -16.44
N GLY A 274 -4.59 -24.37 -16.04
CA GLY A 274 -5.94 -24.49 -16.60
C GLY A 274 -6.66 -25.80 -16.22
N LEU A 275 -6.07 -26.63 -15.37
CA LEU A 275 -6.57 -27.96 -14.99
C LEU A 275 -7.28 -27.94 -13.63
N TYR A 276 -8.18 -28.90 -13.40
CA TYR A 276 -8.75 -29.13 -12.06
C TYR A 276 -7.74 -29.85 -11.13
N PRO A 277 -7.90 -29.73 -9.80
CA PRO A 277 -7.01 -30.37 -8.82
C PRO A 277 -6.85 -31.88 -8.98
N GLU A 278 -7.91 -32.59 -9.34
CA GLU A 278 -7.90 -34.02 -9.66
C GLU A 278 -7.01 -34.39 -10.87
N SER A 279 -6.81 -33.45 -11.81
CA SER A 279 -5.98 -33.66 -13.01
C SER A 279 -4.54 -33.18 -12.81
N HIS A 280 -4.32 -32.12 -12.02
CA HIS A 280 -2.99 -31.55 -11.80
C HIS A 280 -2.27 -32.07 -10.53
N GLY A 281 -2.88 -33.01 -9.81
CA GLY A 281 -2.28 -33.75 -8.68
C GLY A 281 -2.29 -33.00 -7.34
N ILE A 282 -2.09 -31.69 -7.35
CA ILE A 282 -2.11 -30.82 -6.16
C ILE A 282 -3.55 -30.64 -5.63
N VAL A 283 -4.07 -31.58 -4.82
CA VAL A 283 -5.46 -31.56 -4.34
C VAL A 283 -5.69 -30.77 -3.05
N ASP A 284 -4.71 -30.63 -2.14
CA ASP A 284 -4.76 -29.71 -0.99
C ASP A 284 -3.32 -29.32 -0.57
N ASN A 285 -3.18 -28.34 0.31
CA ASN A 285 -1.95 -27.92 0.99
C ASN A 285 -1.29 -29.05 1.82
N LYS A 286 -2.02 -30.15 2.10
CA LYS A 286 -1.56 -31.40 2.72
C LYS A 286 -2.31 -32.57 2.09
N MET A 287 -1.60 -33.58 1.61
CA MET A 287 -2.23 -34.75 0.95
C MET A 287 -1.35 -36.00 1.07
N TYR A 288 -1.95 -37.18 0.97
CA TYR A 288 -1.27 -38.47 1.01
C TYR A 288 -1.56 -39.25 -0.27
N ASP A 289 -0.53 -39.90 -0.82
CA ASP A 289 -0.63 -40.76 -2.00
C ASP A 289 -0.33 -42.20 -1.59
N ALA A 290 -1.32 -43.09 -1.76
CA ALA A 290 -1.23 -44.49 -1.37
C ALA A 290 -0.42 -45.37 -2.34
N LEU A 291 -0.22 -44.93 -3.59
CA LEU A 291 0.62 -45.63 -4.57
C LEU A 291 2.09 -45.25 -4.40
N ARG A 292 2.35 -44.00 -3.99
CA ARG A 292 3.70 -43.49 -3.66
C ARG A 292 4.11 -43.72 -2.21
N ASN A 293 3.15 -44.08 -1.34
CA ASN A 293 3.32 -44.21 0.12
C ASN A 293 3.97 -42.96 0.76
N ALA A 294 3.50 -41.77 0.35
CA ALA A 294 4.15 -40.49 0.63
C ALA A 294 3.15 -39.40 1.04
N SER A 295 3.61 -38.44 1.87
CA SER A 295 2.79 -37.36 2.43
C SER A 295 3.33 -35.98 2.03
N PHE A 296 2.61 -35.29 1.15
CA PHE A 296 2.89 -33.91 0.76
C PHE A 296 2.45 -32.91 1.85
N SER A 297 3.26 -31.88 2.08
CA SER A 297 2.96 -30.79 3.02
C SER A 297 3.81 -29.57 2.66
N LEU A 298 3.24 -28.37 2.73
CA LEU A 298 3.94 -27.11 2.37
C LEU A 298 5.20 -26.81 3.20
N ARG A 299 5.41 -27.52 4.31
CA ARG A 299 6.54 -27.36 5.24
C ARG A 299 7.50 -28.57 5.26
N ALA A 300 7.39 -29.47 4.29
CA ALA A 300 8.26 -30.64 4.15
C ALA A 300 9.05 -30.58 2.83
N GLU A 301 10.22 -31.23 2.77
CA GLU A 301 11.00 -31.33 1.52
C GLU A 301 10.25 -32.04 0.39
N GLU A 302 9.24 -32.86 0.73
CA GLU A 302 8.31 -33.50 -0.21
C GLU A 302 7.56 -32.47 -1.10
N LYS A 303 7.47 -31.21 -0.66
CA LYS A 303 6.97 -30.09 -1.48
C LYS A 303 7.79 -29.84 -2.74
N PHE A 304 9.06 -30.29 -2.79
CA PHE A 304 9.95 -30.12 -3.93
C PHE A 304 10.03 -31.35 -4.85
N ASN A 305 9.33 -32.45 -4.52
CA ASN A 305 9.26 -33.63 -5.37
C ASN A 305 8.36 -33.36 -6.61
N PRO A 306 8.88 -33.40 -7.86
CA PRO A 306 8.07 -33.10 -9.05
C PRO A 306 6.92 -34.07 -9.29
N LEU A 307 6.90 -35.26 -8.69
CA LEU A 307 5.86 -36.27 -8.91
C LEU A 307 4.45 -35.83 -8.45
N TRP A 308 4.35 -34.83 -7.57
CA TRP A 308 3.06 -34.24 -7.16
C TRP A 308 2.49 -33.27 -8.20
N TYR A 309 3.35 -32.71 -9.05
CA TYR A 309 3.04 -31.59 -9.94
C TYR A 309 2.78 -32.10 -11.36
N GLN A 310 1.51 -32.42 -11.65
CA GLN A 310 1.08 -32.89 -12.96
C GLN A 310 0.67 -31.72 -13.87
N GLY A 311 0.42 -32.02 -15.15
CA GLY A 311 0.08 -31.00 -16.16
C GLY A 311 1.28 -30.15 -16.59
N GLU A 312 0.98 -29.02 -17.25
CA GLU A 312 2.00 -28.07 -17.72
C GLU A 312 1.67 -26.66 -17.21
N PRO A 313 2.50 -26.08 -16.33
CA PRO A 313 2.38 -24.68 -15.94
C PRO A 313 2.72 -23.73 -17.08
N VAL A 314 2.03 -22.59 -17.16
CA VAL A 314 2.15 -21.58 -18.23
C VAL A 314 3.58 -21.07 -18.45
N TRP A 315 4.45 -21.09 -17.43
CA TRP A 315 5.87 -20.78 -17.60
C TRP A 315 6.60 -21.84 -18.46
N VAL A 316 6.32 -23.13 -18.27
CA VAL A 316 6.85 -24.21 -19.12
C VAL A 316 6.34 -24.06 -20.55
N THR A 317 5.06 -23.71 -20.73
CA THR A 317 4.46 -23.44 -22.05
C THR A 317 5.10 -22.23 -22.73
N ALA A 318 5.35 -21.15 -21.99
CA ALA A 318 6.02 -19.95 -22.49
C ALA A 318 7.46 -20.26 -22.95
N MET A 319 8.24 -20.98 -22.11
CA MET A 319 9.61 -21.40 -22.44
C MET A 319 9.66 -22.31 -23.68
N LYS A 320 8.72 -23.26 -23.83
CA LYS A 320 8.56 -24.08 -25.04
C LYS A 320 8.29 -23.25 -26.30
N ASN A 321 7.65 -22.09 -26.15
CA ASN A 321 7.40 -21.11 -27.21
C ASN A 321 8.50 -20.03 -27.31
N LYS A 322 9.67 -20.24 -26.69
CA LYS A 322 10.86 -19.36 -26.72
C LYS A 322 10.65 -18.00 -26.04
N LEU A 323 9.66 -17.90 -25.14
CA LEU A 323 9.43 -16.73 -24.29
C LEU A 323 10.11 -16.93 -22.93
N LYS A 324 10.62 -15.85 -22.33
CA LYS A 324 11.32 -15.91 -21.04
C LYS A 324 10.37 -15.70 -19.86
N THR A 325 10.72 -16.27 -18.71
CA THR A 325 9.81 -16.40 -17.56
C THR A 325 10.46 -16.05 -16.22
N ALA A 326 9.76 -15.30 -15.36
CA ALA A 326 10.27 -14.90 -14.05
C ALA A 326 9.24 -14.96 -12.91
N THR A 327 9.46 -15.83 -11.93
CA THR A 327 8.48 -16.07 -10.85
C THR A 327 9.00 -15.57 -9.49
N PHE A 328 8.50 -14.44 -9.00
CA PHE A 328 8.69 -14.04 -7.60
C PHE A 328 7.63 -14.71 -6.72
N PHE A 329 7.91 -15.97 -6.41
CA PHE A 329 7.04 -16.94 -5.74
C PHE A 329 5.78 -17.31 -6.56
N TRP A 330 5.57 -18.61 -6.73
CA TRP A 330 4.28 -19.21 -7.08
C TRP A 330 4.30 -20.69 -6.66
N PRO A 331 3.17 -21.28 -6.21
CA PRO A 331 3.07 -22.72 -5.99
C PRO A 331 3.51 -23.54 -7.23
N GLY A 332 4.59 -24.31 -7.06
CA GLY A 332 5.20 -25.13 -8.13
C GLY A 332 6.32 -24.43 -8.93
N SER A 333 6.55 -23.13 -8.80
CA SER A 333 7.61 -22.44 -9.56
C SER A 333 9.02 -22.71 -9.02
N ASP A 334 9.14 -23.08 -7.74
CA ASP A 334 10.38 -23.56 -7.12
C ASP A 334 10.51 -25.10 -7.15
N VAL A 335 9.83 -25.74 -8.11
CA VAL A 335 9.86 -27.20 -8.36
C VAL A 335 10.18 -27.48 -9.83
N LYS A 336 10.94 -28.55 -10.10
CA LYS A 336 11.41 -28.90 -11.45
C LYS A 336 10.33 -29.60 -12.31
N VAL A 337 9.17 -28.97 -12.45
CA VAL A 337 7.99 -29.52 -13.16
C VAL A 337 8.33 -29.86 -14.60
N SER A 338 8.01 -31.08 -15.05
CA SER A 338 8.36 -31.59 -16.38
C SER A 338 9.84 -31.38 -16.77
N GLY A 339 10.75 -31.43 -15.78
CA GLY A 339 12.19 -31.24 -15.99
C GLY A 339 12.67 -29.78 -16.06
N HIS A 340 11.77 -28.80 -15.90
CA HIS A 340 12.06 -27.37 -16.09
C HIS A 340 11.78 -26.55 -14.82
N TYR A 341 12.54 -25.47 -14.66
CA TYR A 341 12.21 -24.31 -13.80
C TYR A 341 11.96 -23.10 -14.72
N PRO A 342 11.30 -22.03 -14.27
CA PRO A 342 11.34 -20.73 -14.95
C PRO A 342 12.78 -20.22 -15.17
N ASP A 343 13.01 -19.33 -16.14
CA ASP A 343 14.34 -18.75 -16.39
C ASP A 343 14.90 -18.05 -15.15
N TYR A 344 14.03 -17.32 -14.42
CA TYR A 344 14.34 -16.70 -13.15
C TYR A 344 13.28 -17.11 -12.11
N TRP A 345 13.69 -17.60 -10.96
CA TRP A 345 12.76 -17.99 -9.89
C TRP A 345 13.38 -17.77 -8.52
N MET A 346 12.51 -17.68 -7.51
CA MET A 346 12.90 -17.53 -6.11
C MET A 346 12.34 -18.71 -5.32
N LYS A 347 13.18 -19.44 -4.57
CA LYS A 347 12.71 -20.43 -3.58
C LYS A 347 11.85 -19.71 -2.54
N TYR A 348 10.68 -20.26 -2.22
CA TYR A 348 9.72 -19.59 -1.34
C TYR A 348 10.31 -19.31 0.06
N ASP A 349 10.33 -18.02 0.44
CA ASP A 349 10.64 -17.55 1.79
C ASP A 349 9.69 -16.43 2.20
N ARG A 350 8.81 -16.72 3.17
CA ARG A 350 7.82 -15.78 3.69
C ARG A 350 8.41 -14.54 4.36
N ASN A 351 9.69 -14.58 4.74
CA ASN A 351 10.37 -13.49 5.44
C ASN A 351 10.87 -12.39 4.49
N VAL A 352 10.80 -12.62 3.16
CA VAL A 352 11.11 -11.60 2.16
C VAL A 352 10.01 -10.54 2.13
N ALA A 353 10.32 -9.34 2.63
CA ALA A 353 9.45 -8.16 2.61
C ALA A 353 8.90 -7.86 1.19
N PHE A 354 7.65 -7.43 1.12
CA PHE A 354 6.88 -7.29 -0.12
C PHE A 354 7.55 -6.35 -1.13
N GLU A 355 8.15 -5.26 -0.65
CA GLU A 355 8.94 -4.31 -1.44
C GLU A 355 10.13 -4.95 -2.15
N LYS A 356 10.83 -5.90 -1.51
CA LYS A 356 11.94 -6.62 -2.14
C LYS A 356 11.45 -7.53 -3.27
N ARG A 357 10.22 -8.04 -3.18
CA ARG A 357 9.57 -8.82 -4.25
C ARG A 357 9.27 -7.95 -5.46
N ILE A 358 8.63 -6.79 -5.23
CA ILE A 358 8.30 -5.80 -6.26
C ILE A 358 9.57 -5.25 -6.92
N SER A 359 10.54 -4.82 -6.12
CA SER A 359 11.83 -4.31 -6.60
C SER A 359 12.52 -5.31 -7.52
N LYS A 360 12.50 -6.61 -7.18
CA LYS A 360 13.11 -7.64 -8.03
C LYS A 360 12.35 -7.87 -9.35
N VAL A 361 11.02 -7.79 -9.35
CA VAL A 361 10.23 -7.83 -10.60
C VAL A 361 10.52 -6.62 -11.48
N LEU A 362 10.67 -5.43 -10.90
CA LEU A 362 11.09 -4.23 -11.64
C LEU A 362 12.51 -4.36 -12.21
N GLN A 363 13.47 -4.90 -11.45
CA GLN A 363 14.82 -5.22 -11.94
C GLN A 363 14.78 -6.19 -13.14
N TRP A 364 13.92 -7.21 -13.11
CA TRP A 364 13.77 -8.14 -14.24
C TRP A 364 13.15 -7.49 -15.49
N LEU A 365 12.27 -6.49 -15.32
CA LEU A 365 11.72 -5.68 -16.43
C LEU A 365 12.74 -4.70 -17.02
N LEU A 366 13.78 -4.33 -16.26
CA LEU A 366 14.91 -3.50 -16.70
C LEU A 366 16.06 -4.32 -17.35
N LEU A 367 15.96 -5.65 -17.42
CA LEU A 367 16.92 -6.49 -18.16
C LEU A 367 16.96 -6.13 -19.67
N PRO A 368 18.08 -6.38 -20.36
CA PRO A 368 18.20 -6.13 -21.79
C PRO A 368 17.28 -7.05 -22.61
N GLU A 369 17.00 -6.65 -23.85
CA GLU A 369 16.28 -7.49 -24.82
C GLU A 369 17.02 -8.82 -25.04
N GLY A 370 16.29 -9.94 -25.03
CA GLY A 370 16.85 -11.30 -25.07
C GLY A 370 17.13 -11.92 -23.69
N GLU A 371 17.34 -11.12 -22.64
CA GLU A 371 17.38 -11.61 -21.25
C GLU A 371 16.07 -11.35 -20.49
N ARG A 372 15.38 -10.25 -20.81
CA ARG A 372 14.12 -9.86 -20.18
C ARG A 372 13.00 -10.91 -20.35
N PRO A 373 12.30 -11.29 -19.27
CA PRO A 373 11.09 -12.11 -19.32
C PRO A 373 9.90 -11.46 -20.03
N ASP A 374 9.06 -12.30 -20.63
CA ASP A 374 7.73 -11.96 -21.17
C ASP A 374 6.61 -12.26 -20.16
N PHE A 375 6.78 -13.29 -19.33
CA PHE A 375 5.79 -13.71 -18.32
C PHE A 375 6.37 -13.62 -16.91
N TYR A 376 5.60 -13.01 -16.00
CA TYR A 376 5.98 -12.76 -14.62
C TYR A 376 4.92 -13.28 -13.64
N THR A 377 5.35 -13.80 -12.48
CA THR A 377 4.47 -13.97 -11.32
C THR A 377 4.97 -13.19 -10.11
N LEU A 378 4.03 -12.74 -9.28
CA LEU A 378 4.30 -12.05 -8.03
C LEU A 378 3.22 -12.43 -7.00
N TYR A 379 3.61 -13.01 -5.87
CA TYR A 379 2.69 -13.51 -4.84
C TYR A 379 2.90 -12.83 -3.48
N PHE A 380 1.79 -12.61 -2.77
CA PHE A 380 1.73 -12.06 -1.41
C PHE A 380 0.80 -12.91 -0.52
N GLU A 381 1.24 -13.19 0.71
CA GLU A 381 0.54 -13.99 1.73
C GLU A 381 -0.61 -13.25 2.42
N GLU A 382 -0.88 -12.00 2.02
CA GLU A 382 -1.89 -11.15 2.63
C GLU A 382 -2.95 -10.73 1.59
N PRO A 383 -4.23 -10.59 1.97
CA PRO A 383 -4.79 -10.63 3.33
C PRO A 383 -5.05 -12.02 3.96
N ASP A 384 -4.59 -13.14 3.37
CA ASP A 384 -4.80 -14.47 3.96
C ASP A 384 -4.25 -14.61 5.39
N ALA A 385 -3.01 -14.21 5.63
CA ALA A 385 -2.36 -14.39 6.94
C ALA A 385 -3.03 -13.58 8.06
N SER A 386 -3.41 -12.33 7.82
CA SER A 386 -4.17 -11.50 8.75
C SER A 386 -5.62 -11.97 8.86
N GLY A 387 -6.27 -12.34 7.75
CA GLY A 387 -7.63 -12.92 7.74
C GLY A 387 -7.73 -14.24 8.51
N HIS A 388 -6.70 -15.07 8.51
CA HIS A 388 -6.60 -16.29 9.31
C HIS A 388 -6.34 -16.02 10.81
N LYS A 389 -5.64 -14.94 11.14
CA LYS A 389 -5.26 -14.61 12.52
C LYS A 389 -6.34 -13.81 13.27
N TYR A 390 -7.03 -12.91 12.58
CA TYR A 390 -7.96 -11.93 13.17
C TYR A 390 -9.41 -12.07 12.66
N GLY A 391 -9.62 -12.83 11.58
CA GLY A 391 -10.91 -12.98 10.91
C GLY A 391 -11.10 -11.99 9.75
N PRO A 392 -11.97 -12.29 8.76
CA PRO A 392 -12.05 -11.56 7.50
C PRO A 392 -12.75 -10.20 7.57
N MET A 393 -13.11 -9.72 8.76
CA MET A 393 -13.79 -8.43 8.97
C MET A 393 -13.18 -7.68 10.16
N SER A 394 -11.90 -7.90 10.46
CA SER A 394 -11.17 -7.18 11.51
C SER A 394 -10.54 -5.88 10.98
N ASP A 395 -10.04 -5.06 11.90
CA ASP A 395 -9.34 -3.82 11.53
C ASP A 395 -7.98 -4.11 10.87
N GLU A 396 -7.27 -5.17 11.26
CA GLU A 396 -6.02 -5.57 10.62
C GLU A 396 -6.22 -5.92 9.13
N VAL A 397 -7.38 -6.47 8.76
CA VAL A 397 -7.76 -6.72 7.36
C VAL A 397 -8.26 -5.45 6.66
N SER A 398 -8.85 -4.49 7.40
CA SER A 398 -9.27 -3.19 6.82
C SER A 398 -8.08 -2.28 6.52
N PHE A 399 -7.00 -2.36 7.32
CA PHE A 399 -5.70 -1.70 7.10
C PHE A 399 -4.86 -2.32 5.96
N LEU A 400 -5.50 -2.89 4.94
CA LEU A 400 -4.86 -3.38 3.71
C LEU A 400 -4.00 -2.30 3.00
N GLU A 401 -4.30 -1.01 3.18
CA GLU A 401 -3.45 0.08 2.65
C GLU A 401 -2.06 0.13 3.30
N THR A 402 -1.95 -0.34 4.56
CA THR A 402 -0.70 -0.52 5.31
C THR A 402 -0.01 -1.84 4.97
N ILE A 403 -0.76 -2.85 4.54
CA ILE A 403 -0.26 -4.20 4.21
C ILE A 403 0.56 -4.22 2.92
N CYS A 404 0.18 -3.44 1.89
CA CYS A 404 1.13 -3.18 0.80
C CYS A 404 1.00 -1.77 0.18
N PRO A 405 1.57 -0.75 0.84
CA PRO A 405 1.63 0.61 0.29
C PRO A 405 2.37 0.62 -1.05
N CYS A 406 3.43 -0.20 -1.18
CA CYS A 406 4.38 -0.16 -2.29
C CYS A 406 3.96 -1.02 -3.50
N CYS A 407 3.21 -2.12 -3.30
CA CYS A 407 2.64 -2.92 -4.41
C CYS A 407 1.81 -2.07 -5.36
N LEU A 408 1.22 -1.01 -4.80
CA LEU A 408 0.15 -0.23 -5.37
C LEU A 408 0.59 1.21 -5.71
N LYS A 409 1.61 1.76 -5.02
CA LYS A 409 2.14 3.10 -5.26
C LYS A 409 3.39 3.13 -6.18
N ALA A 410 3.69 2.02 -6.87
CA ALA A 410 4.81 1.93 -7.81
C ALA A 410 4.73 2.95 -8.97
N PRO A 411 5.85 3.57 -9.40
CA PRO A 411 5.83 4.65 -10.38
C PRO A 411 5.90 4.07 -11.79
N VAL A 412 4.78 4.07 -12.50
CA VAL A 412 4.75 3.68 -13.92
C VAL A 412 4.74 4.92 -14.83
N ARG A 413 5.83 5.68 -14.79
CA ARG A 413 6.24 6.59 -15.86
C ARG A 413 7.67 7.10 -15.64
N GLY A 414 8.49 6.97 -16.69
CA GLY A 414 9.73 7.73 -16.90
C GLY A 414 10.99 7.16 -16.28
#